data_AF-A0A7R9B3W7-F1
#
_entry.id   AF-A0A7R9B3W7-F1
#
_cell.length_a   1.000
_cell.length_b   1.000
_cell.length_c   1.000
_cell.angle_alpha   90.00
_cell.angle_beta   90.00
_cell.angle_gamma   90.00
#
_symmetry.space_group_name_H-M   'P 1'
#
loop_
_entity.id
_entity.type
_entity.pdbx_description
1 polymer ?
#
loop_
_entity_poly.entity_id
_entity_poly.type
_entity_poly.pdbx_seq_one_letter_code
_entity_poly.pdbx_strand_id
1 'polypeptide(L)'
;MNTFERTKKHNTKGDRTSLFWRSKKSEKHDGEKVVAMAQSMEGIPEHEKEAMFEKMLDEMNLSEEKKAPLRRRSKEYKEKMLLGFTTAITMPPIGLKKLKDHKMEQPEDYIFDLSAPNPSLDRLTQIIRSLRVALTSNPLTWVHAFGPTGLERILSILDSYNKNDSEHNRIQKECLRCLQKFMNNTVGFKQVLNQDRALSIIAECLNPAKKGVMLEAVKILAPLCLVPEGHSKVLEAITITAEKSQRQRFLLIVEGISKGYEGSGYGSLTLGCLQLINAIISKAHDLEYRMHLRNEFLRTGLDKMLQLEYFKSDKDEDYYELVHKFDNVFIDIQELDDCYDVIKNLVKNTPSENHFLSIMQHLMFIRDDMDIRHKEYLKSERRIYELSDSNIINLEDDLSDDSSSKNILGDDGDNMSGVEVFEAI
;
A
#
# COMPACT_ATOMS: atom_id res chain seq x y z
N MET A 1 -15.86 43.44 -26.27
CA MET A 1 -16.57 42.23 -26.73
C MET A 1 -15.55 41.08 -26.73
N ASN A 2 -15.85 40.04 -25.96
CA ASN A 2 -15.16 38.74 -25.87
C ASN A 2 -13.82 38.65 -25.12
N THR A 3 -13.95 38.46 -23.81
CA THR A 3 -13.01 37.73 -22.94
C THR A 3 -13.05 36.23 -23.27
N PHE A 4 -11.87 35.62 -23.42
CA PHE A 4 -11.67 34.18 -23.60
C PHE A 4 -11.44 33.54 -22.23
N GLU A 5 -12.46 32.91 -21.65
CA GLU A 5 -12.29 31.98 -20.52
C GLU A 5 -12.02 30.57 -21.04
N ARG A 6 -10.83 30.05 -20.74
CA ARG A 6 -10.41 28.69 -21.01
C ARG A 6 -10.66 27.85 -19.76
N THR A 7 -11.83 27.22 -19.64
CA THR A 7 -12.12 26.28 -18.55
C THR A 7 -11.29 25.00 -18.71
N LYS A 8 -10.39 24.74 -17.75
CA LYS A 8 -9.62 23.50 -17.59
C LYS A 8 -10.58 22.31 -17.43
N LYS A 9 -10.46 21.28 -18.28
CA LYS A 9 -11.09 19.97 -18.06
C LYS A 9 -10.37 19.23 -16.94
N HIS A 10 -11.05 19.01 -15.81
CA HIS A 10 -10.64 18.01 -14.83
C HIS A 10 -10.68 16.62 -15.46
N ASN A 11 -9.53 15.96 -15.50
CA ASN A 11 -9.37 14.61 -15.99
C ASN A 11 -9.50 13.64 -14.79
N THR A 12 -10.73 13.22 -14.48
CA THR A 12 -10.99 12.17 -13.48
C THR A 12 -10.70 10.80 -14.09
N LYS A 13 -9.50 10.27 -13.79
CA LYS A 13 -9.13 8.87 -14.04
C LYS A 13 -10.03 7.96 -13.21
N GLY A 14 -10.75 7.03 -13.85
CA GLY A 14 -11.41 5.90 -13.16
C GLY A 14 -12.92 5.75 -13.35
N ASP A 15 -13.55 6.49 -14.27
CA ASP A 15 -15.00 6.38 -14.46
C ASP A 15 -15.35 5.16 -15.35
N ARG A 16 -15.91 4.11 -14.75
CA ARG A 16 -16.37 2.88 -15.46
C ARG A 16 -17.44 3.18 -16.51
N THR A 17 -18.13 4.32 -16.40
CA THR A 17 -19.17 4.75 -17.34
C THR A 17 -18.62 5.14 -18.71
N SER A 18 -17.35 5.57 -18.81
CA SER A 18 -16.78 6.06 -20.07
C SER A 18 -16.32 4.95 -21.02
N LEU A 19 -16.16 3.72 -20.52
CA LEU A 19 -15.67 2.57 -21.31
C LEU A 19 -16.73 2.00 -22.25
N PHE A 20 -18.01 2.25 -21.97
CA PHE A 20 -19.14 1.75 -22.77
C PHE A 20 -19.45 2.64 -24.00
N TRP A 21 -18.80 3.79 -24.13
CA TRP A 21 -19.02 4.72 -25.24
C TRP A 21 -17.86 4.69 -26.22
N ARG A 22 -17.90 3.86 -27.28
CA ARG A 22 -16.99 4.06 -28.43
C ARG A 22 -17.46 3.57 -29.81
N SER A 23 -17.57 4.58 -30.69
CA SER A 23 -17.28 4.65 -32.14
C SER A 23 -18.07 3.84 -33.19
N LYS A 24 -18.75 4.59 -34.07
CA LYS A 24 -19.53 4.23 -35.27
C LYS A 24 -18.77 3.49 -36.41
N LYS A 25 -18.19 2.31 -36.19
CA LYS A 25 -17.57 1.54 -37.29
C LYS A 25 -17.84 0.02 -37.23
N SER A 26 -19.10 -0.42 -37.32
CA SER A 26 -19.48 -1.75 -37.87
C SER A 26 -21.00 -1.86 -38.13
N GLU A 27 -21.55 -1.03 -39.01
CA GLU A 27 -22.98 -0.70 -39.03
C GLU A 27 -23.93 -1.64 -39.84
N LYS A 28 -23.59 -2.90 -40.15
CA LYS A 28 -24.52 -3.73 -40.98
C LYS A 28 -25.06 -5.02 -40.38
N HIS A 29 -24.27 -5.79 -39.62
CA HIS A 29 -24.75 -7.07 -39.06
C HIS A 29 -25.17 -6.98 -37.58
N ASP A 30 -24.62 -5.99 -36.86
CA ASP A 30 -24.92 -5.73 -35.44
C ASP A 30 -26.19 -4.88 -35.26
N GLY A 31 -26.58 -4.12 -36.30
CA GLY A 31 -27.75 -3.24 -36.26
C GLY A 31 -29.06 -3.98 -36.07
N GLU A 32 -29.27 -5.12 -36.75
CA GLU A 32 -30.52 -5.89 -36.65
C GLU A 32 -30.71 -6.51 -35.26
N LYS A 33 -29.63 -7.00 -34.62
CA LYS A 33 -29.70 -7.55 -33.26
C LYS A 33 -29.90 -6.48 -32.20
N VAL A 34 -29.26 -5.32 -32.34
CA VAL A 34 -29.47 -4.17 -31.45
C VAL A 34 -30.88 -3.61 -31.59
N VAL A 35 -31.44 -3.59 -32.82
CA VAL A 35 -32.84 -3.20 -33.07
C VAL A 35 -33.82 -4.21 -32.45
N ALA A 36 -33.59 -5.51 -32.60
CA ALA A 36 -34.40 -6.54 -31.95
C ALA A 36 -34.35 -6.45 -30.41
N MET A 37 -33.18 -6.14 -29.84
CA MET A 37 -33.00 -5.93 -28.40
C MET A 37 -33.71 -4.67 -27.91
N ALA A 38 -33.66 -3.58 -28.68
CA ALA A 38 -34.39 -2.34 -28.39
C ALA A 38 -35.92 -2.56 -28.42
N GLN A 39 -36.43 -3.30 -29.40
CA GLN A 39 -37.85 -3.66 -29.52
C GLN A 39 -38.32 -4.55 -28.35
N SER A 40 -37.48 -5.48 -27.87
CA SER A 40 -37.78 -6.29 -26.68
C SER A 40 -37.90 -5.43 -25.41
N MET A 41 -37.14 -4.33 -25.32
CA MET A 41 -37.19 -3.44 -24.15
C MET A 41 -38.32 -2.40 -24.19
N GLU A 42 -38.94 -2.14 -25.34
CA GLU A 42 -40.11 -1.27 -25.42
C GLU A 42 -41.34 -1.89 -24.73
N GLY A 43 -41.41 -3.23 -24.65
CA GLY A 43 -42.52 -3.97 -24.02
C GLY A 43 -42.44 -4.17 -22.51
N ILE A 44 -41.34 -3.77 -21.85
CA ILE A 44 -41.12 -4.01 -20.41
C ILE A 44 -41.80 -2.90 -19.57
N PRO A 45 -42.58 -3.26 -18.52
CA PRO A 45 -43.18 -2.29 -17.60
C PRO A 45 -42.14 -1.35 -16.96
N GLU A 46 -42.54 -0.10 -16.71
CA GLU A 46 -41.63 0.93 -16.22
C GLU A 46 -40.96 0.58 -14.88
N HIS A 47 -41.71 0.01 -13.93
CA HIS A 47 -41.17 -0.46 -12.64
C HIS A 47 -40.09 -1.55 -12.82
N GLU A 48 -40.25 -2.42 -13.82
CA GLU A 48 -39.30 -3.48 -14.11
C GLU A 48 -38.03 -2.93 -14.79
N LYS A 49 -38.17 -1.90 -15.64
CA LYS A 49 -37.02 -1.15 -16.19
C LYS A 49 -36.21 -0.45 -15.10
N GLU A 50 -36.86 0.15 -14.10
CA GLU A 50 -36.17 0.76 -12.96
C GLU A 50 -35.45 -0.27 -12.11
N ALA A 51 -36.06 -1.44 -11.86
CA ALA A 51 -35.41 -2.55 -11.17
C ALA A 51 -34.18 -3.09 -11.93
N MET A 52 -34.28 -3.23 -13.26
CA MET A 52 -33.15 -3.60 -14.12
C MET A 52 -32.04 -2.54 -14.09
N PHE A 53 -32.40 -1.26 -14.01
CA PHE A 53 -31.43 -0.16 -13.93
C PHE A 53 -30.67 -0.18 -12.60
N GLU A 54 -31.34 -0.39 -11.46
CA GLU A 54 -30.66 -0.56 -10.18
C GLU A 54 -29.75 -1.79 -10.19
N LYS A 55 -30.21 -2.92 -10.73
CA LYS A 55 -29.38 -4.12 -10.87
C LYS A 55 -28.13 -3.84 -11.71
N MET A 56 -28.26 -3.11 -12.82
CA MET A 56 -27.12 -2.70 -13.64
C MET A 56 -26.14 -1.81 -12.86
N LEU A 57 -26.63 -0.86 -12.06
CA LEU A 57 -25.77 0.00 -11.24
C LEU A 57 -24.97 -0.80 -10.19
N ASP A 58 -25.58 -1.82 -9.61
CA ASP A 58 -24.92 -2.75 -8.69
C ASP A 58 -23.86 -3.59 -9.41
N GLU A 59 -24.18 -4.12 -10.60
CA GLU A 59 -23.24 -4.86 -11.45
C GLU A 59 -22.02 -4.03 -11.88
N MET A 60 -22.18 -2.71 -11.99
CA MET A 60 -21.08 -1.79 -12.31
C MET A 60 -20.15 -1.50 -11.11
N ASN A 61 -20.48 -1.98 -9.90
CA ASN A 61 -19.77 -1.73 -8.64
C ASN A 61 -19.53 -0.23 -8.38
N LEU A 62 -20.59 0.57 -8.47
CA LEU A 62 -20.56 2.01 -8.19
C LEU A 62 -20.89 2.31 -6.72
N SER A 63 -20.30 3.34 -6.14
CA SER A 63 -20.69 3.84 -4.81
C SER A 63 -22.02 4.60 -4.87
N GLU A 64 -22.72 4.72 -3.74
CA GLU A 64 -24.02 5.45 -3.68
C GLU A 64 -23.90 6.91 -4.16
N GLU A 65 -22.78 7.58 -3.87
CA GLU A 65 -22.48 8.92 -4.37
C GLU A 65 -22.44 9.00 -5.90
N LYS A 66 -21.97 7.94 -6.56
CA LYS A 66 -21.91 7.83 -8.03
C LYS A 66 -23.24 7.35 -8.63
N LYS A 67 -24.03 6.57 -7.88
CA LYS A 67 -25.37 6.13 -8.30
C LYS A 67 -26.39 7.26 -8.23
N ALA A 68 -26.32 8.11 -7.20
CA ALA A 68 -27.26 9.22 -6.99
C ALA A 68 -27.47 10.13 -8.21
N PRO A 69 -26.43 10.63 -8.91
CA PRO A 69 -26.62 11.44 -10.12
C PRO A 69 -27.17 10.64 -11.30
N LEU A 70 -26.92 9.32 -11.38
CA LEU A 70 -27.45 8.44 -12.43
C LEU A 70 -28.94 8.15 -12.24
N ARG A 71 -29.41 8.04 -10.98
CA ARG A 71 -30.83 7.88 -10.65
C ARG A 71 -31.68 9.10 -11.04
N ARG A 72 -31.09 10.30 -10.98
CA ARG A 72 -31.74 11.58 -11.33
C ARG A 72 -31.81 11.86 -12.84
N ARG A 73 -31.23 11.02 -13.70
CA ARG A 73 -31.28 11.19 -15.16
C ARG A 73 -32.66 10.85 -15.73
N SER A 74 -32.93 11.35 -16.94
CA SER A 74 -34.20 11.10 -17.65
C SER A 74 -34.41 9.62 -17.95
N LYS A 75 -35.68 9.22 -18.12
CA LYS A 75 -36.07 7.84 -18.44
C LYS A 75 -35.40 7.34 -19.73
N GLU A 76 -35.40 8.17 -20.78
CA GLU A 76 -34.71 7.87 -22.06
C GLU A 76 -33.20 7.59 -21.88
N TYR A 77 -32.55 8.30 -20.96
CA TYR A 77 -31.14 8.06 -20.67
C TYR A 77 -30.92 6.71 -19.98
N LYS A 78 -31.80 6.34 -19.04
CA LYS A 78 -31.77 5.04 -18.35
C LYS A 78 -32.01 3.89 -19.32
N GLU A 79 -32.98 4.01 -20.22
CA GLU A 79 -33.29 3.02 -21.25
C GLU A 79 -32.12 2.84 -22.23
N LYS A 80 -31.51 3.93 -22.66
CA LYS A 80 -30.31 3.87 -23.51
C LYS A 80 -29.12 3.22 -22.79
N MET A 81 -28.97 3.47 -21.49
CA MET A 81 -27.91 2.86 -20.68
C MET A 81 -28.15 1.36 -20.50
N LEU A 82 -29.38 0.95 -20.23
CA LEU A 82 -29.79 -0.46 -20.18
C LEU A 82 -29.53 -1.15 -21.52
N LEU A 83 -29.89 -0.52 -22.65
CA LEU A 83 -29.61 -1.06 -23.99
C LEU A 83 -28.11 -1.23 -24.23
N GLY A 84 -27.32 -0.22 -23.87
CA GLY A 84 -25.86 -0.29 -23.97
C GLY A 84 -25.26 -1.40 -23.13
N PHE A 85 -25.76 -1.58 -21.90
CA PHE A 85 -25.30 -2.62 -20.99
C PHE A 85 -25.68 -4.02 -21.43
N THR A 86 -26.94 -4.26 -21.80
CA THR A 86 -27.39 -5.56 -22.32
C THR A 86 -26.68 -5.88 -23.63
N THR A 87 -26.52 -4.91 -24.52
CA THR A 87 -25.73 -5.08 -25.74
C THR A 87 -24.28 -5.41 -25.42
N ALA A 88 -23.63 -4.73 -24.47
CA ALA A 88 -22.23 -5.00 -24.13
C ALA A 88 -22.01 -6.39 -23.51
N ILE A 89 -22.96 -6.89 -22.71
CA ILE A 89 -22.91 -8.24 -22.14
C ILE A 89 -23.11 -9.29 -23.24
N THR A 90 -24.07 -9.05 -24.13
CA THR A 90 -24.45 -10.02 -25.18
C THR A 90 -23.50 -9.95 -26.38
N MET A 91 -22.81 -8.81 -26.56
CA MET A 91 -21.94 -8.49 -27.69
C MET A 91 -20.72 -7.64 -27.25
N PRO A 92 -19.62 -8.26 -26.80
CA PRO A 92 -18.41 -7.55 -26.40
C PRO A 92 -17.70 -6.86 -27.60
N PRO A 93 -16.91 -5.78 -27.39
CA PRO A 93 -16.26 -5.05 -28.47
C PRO A 93 -15.20 -5.90 -29.20
N ILE A 94 -15.35 -6.03 -30.52
CA ILE A 94 -14.35 -6.59 -31.42
C ILE A 94 -13.22 -5.55 -31.60
N GLY A 95 -12.30 -5.50 -30.62
CA GLY A 95 -11.12 -4.64 -30.64
C GLY A 95 -9.80 -5.35 -30.33
N LEU A 96 -9.87 -6.60 -29.85
CA LEU A 96 -8.72 -7.50 -29.80
C LEU A 96 -8.61 -8.16 -31.17
N LYS A 97 -7.46 -8.04 -31.84
CA LYS A 97 -7.14 -8.89 -33.00
C LYS A 97 -7.51 -10.32 -32.60
N LYS A 98 -8.50 -10.89 -33.29
CA LYS A 98 -8.98 -12.25 -33.09
C LYS A 98 -7.77 -13.17 -32.96
N LEU A 99 -7.48 -13.65 -31.74
CA LEU A 99 -6.65 -14.83 -31.56
C LEU A 99 -7.37 -15.91 -32.35
N LYS A 100 -6.72 -16.41 -33.39
CA LYS A 100 -7.38 -17.05 -34.53
C LYS A 100 -8.13 -18.34 -34.21
N ASP A 101 -8.12 -18.84 -32.97
CA ASP A 101 -8.72 -20.13 -32.65
C ASP A 101 -9.69 -20.17 -31.45
N HIS A 102 -9.73 -19.20 -30.53
CA HIS A 102 -10.64 -19.32 -29.36
C HIS A 102 -11.25 -17.96 -28.98
N LYS A 103 -12.59 -17.90 -29.01
CA LYS A 103 -13.38 -16.78 -28.48
C LYS A 103 -13.36 -16.85 -26.95
N MET A 104 -12.38 -16.22 -26.30
CA MET A 104 -12.36 -16.10 -24.84
C MET A 104 -13.37 -15.04 -24.39
N GLU A 105 -14.64 -15.45 -24.29
CA GLU A 105 -15.76 -14.56 -23.93
C GLU A 105 -16.22 -14.82 -22.49
N GLN A 106 -16.17 -16.08 -22.04
CA GLN A 106 -16.63 -16.49 -20.72
C GLN A 106 -15.47 -16.70 -19.72
N PRO A 107 -15.72 -16.54 -18.41
CA PRO A 107 -14.71 -16.79 -17.37
C PRO A 107 -14.10 -18.19 -17.46
N GLU A 108 -14.90 -19.19 -17.83
CA GLU A 108 -14.49 -20.60 -17.93
C GLU A 108 -13.47 -20.81 -19.06
N ASP A 109 -13.60 -20.08 -20.17
CA ASP A 109 -12.64 -20.14 -21.29
C ASP A 109 -11.27 -19.66 -20.82
N TYR A 110 -11.23 -18.55 -20.06
CA TYR A 110 -9.98 -18.05 -19.48
C TYR A 110 -9.38 -19.06 -18.50
N ILE A 111 -10.18 -19.68 -17.64
CA ILE A 111 -9.69 -20.69 -16.70
C ILE A 111 -9.11 -21.89 -17.46
N PHE A 112 -9.78 -22.35 -18.51
CA PHE A 112 -9.32 -23.45 -19.34
C PHE A 112 -7.99 -23.12 -20.03
N ASP A 113 -7.91 -21.97 -20.71
CA ASP A 113 -6.70 -21.54 -21.43
C ASP A 113 -5.52 -21.26 -20.49
N LEU A 114 -5.77 -20.74 -19.28
CA LEU A 114 -4.74 -20.56 -18.25
C LEU A 114 -4.27 -21.89 -17.65
N SER A 115 -5.09 -22.94 -17.74
CA SER A 115 -4.77 -24.29 -17.27
C SER A 115 -4.07 -25.13 -18.35
N ALA A 116 -3.91 -24.61 -19.57
CA ALA A 116 -3.26 -25.32 -20.64
C ALA A 116 -1.79 -25.66 -20.26
N PRO A 117 -1.30 -26.87 -20.55
CA PRO A 117 0.08 -27.25 -20.24
C PRO A 117 1.05 -26.54 -21.19
N ASN A 118 2.08 -25.90 -20.62
CA ASN A 118 3.19 -25.24 -21.33
C ASN A 118 2.78 -24.26 -22.45
N PRO A 119 1.97 -23.23 -22.17
CA PRO A 119 1.70 -22.19 -23.15
C PRO A 119 2.99 -21.42 -23.46
N SER A 120 3.18 -21.02 -24.72
CA SER A 120 4.27 -20.10 -25.04
C SER A 120 4.11 -18.81 -24.26
N LEU A 121 5.22 -18.21 -23.83
CA LEU A 121 5.22 -16.98 -23.03
C LEU A 121 4.39 -15.85 -23.66
N ASP A 122 4.49 -15.71 -24.99
CA ASP A 122 3.74 -14.70 -25.73
C ASP A 122 2.23 -14.95 -25.73
N ARG A 123 1.81 -16.22 -25.90
CA ARG A 123 0.40 -16.60 -25.81
C ARG A 123 -0.13 -16.35 -24.41
N LEU A 124 0.59 -16.78 -23.39
CA LEU A 124 0.20 -16.61 -22.00
C LEU A 124 0.11 -15.12 -21.62
N THR A 125 1.09 -14.31 -22.03
CA THR A 125 1.07 -12.86 -21.82
C THR A 125 -0.13 -12.21 -22.50
N GLN A 126 -0.50 -12.67 -23.71
CA GLN A 126 -1.67 -12.16 -24.41
C GLN A 126 -2.98 -12.54 -23.70
N ILE A 127 -3.10 -13.78 -23.19
CA ILE A 127 -4.26 -14.25 -22.43
C ILE A 127 -4.43 -13.41 -21.16
N ILE A 128 -3.36 -13.25 -20.36
CA ILE A 128 -3.41 -12.45 -19.12
C ILE A 128 -3.77 -10.99 -19.41
N ARG A 129 -3.25 -10.40 -20.50
CA ARG A 129 -3.63 -9.03 -20.91
C ARG A 129 -5.10 -8.92 -21.29
N SER A 130 -5.63 -9.93 -21.98
CA SER A 130 -7.05 -10.00 -22.34
C SER A 130 -7.91 -10.15 -21.07
N LEU A 131 -7.53 -11.04 -20.17
CA LEU A 131 -8.18 -11.24 -18.88
C LEU A 131 -8.23 -9.95 -18.05
N ARG A 132 -7.14 -9.19 -18.00
CA ARG A 132 -7.12 -7.89 -17.31
C ARG A 132 -8.19 -6.93 -17.85
N VAL A 133 -8.38 -6.91 -19.17
CA VAL A 133 -9.42 -6.10 -19.81
C VAL A 133 -10.79 -6.62 -19.41
N ALA A 134 -11.03 -7.94 -19.52
CA ALA A 134 -12.29 -8.58 -19.13
C ALA A 134 -12.67 -8.29 -17.66
N LEU A 135 -11.74 -8.45 -16.72
CA LEU A 135 -11.92 -8.12 -15.30
C LEU A 135 -12.24 -6.63 -15.05
N THR A 136 -11.87 -5.75 -15.98
CA THR A 136 -12.13 -4.30 -15.86
C THR A 136 -13.47 -3.91 -16.49
N SER A 137 -13.78 -4.47 -17.65
CA SER A 137 -14.93 -4.06 -18.49
C SER A 137 -16.21 -4.83 -18.21
N ASN A 138 -16.12 -6.06 -17.71
CA ASN A 138 -17.28 -6.91 -17.53
C ASN A 138 -18.00 -6.63 -16.19
N PRO A 139 -19.30 -6.99 -16.10
CA PRO A 139 -20.08 -6.90 -14.87
C PRO A 139 -19.47 -7.66 -13.69
N LEU A 140 -19.88 -7.30 -12.48
CA LEU A 140 -19.44 -7.95 -11.25
C LEU A 140 -19.78 -9.45 -11.24
N THR A 141 -20.92 -9.86 -11.79
CA THR A 141 -21.27 -11.27 -12.01
C THR A 141 -20.22 -12.06 -12.80
N TRP A 142 -19.60 -11.47 -13.82
CA TRP A 142 -18.52 -12.10 -14.57
C TRP A 142 -17.29 -12.34 -13.68
N VAL A 143 -16.95 -11.36 -12.83
CA VAL A 143 -15.83 -11.46 -11.89
C VAL A 143 -16.11 -12.53 -10.82
N HIS A 144 -17.35 -12.63 -10.34
CA HIS A 144 -17.77 -13.68 -9.42
C HIS A 144 -17.70 -15.08 -10.05
N ALA A 145 -18.09 -15.21 -11.32
CA ALA A 145 -17.97 -16.46 -12.06
C ALA A 145 -16.50 -16.86 -12.31
N PHE A 146 -15.60 -15.91 -12.55
CA PHE A 146 -14.17 -16.18 -12.59
C PHE A 146 -13.64 -16.69 -11.23
N GLY A 147 -14.08 -16.03 -10.16
CA GLY A 147 -14.08 -16.58 -8.80
C GLY A 147 -12.73 -17.09 -8.26
N PRO A 148 -12.76 -18.00 -7.27
CA PRO A 148 -11.56 -18.50 -6.60
C PRO A 148 -10.71 -19.38 -7.52
N THR A 149 -11.32 -20.17 -8.41
CA THR A 149 -10.60 -21.03 -9.35
C THR A 149 -9.75 -20.20 -10.32
N GLY A 150 -10.31 -19.12 -10.87
CA GLY A 150 -9.57 -18.19 -11.72
C GLY A 150 -8.45 -17.46 -10.97
N LEU A 151 -8.72 -17.04 -9.73
CA LEU A 151 -7.71 -16.44 -8.84
C LEU A 151 -6.52 -17.39 -8.62
N GLU A 152 -6.78 -18.66 -8.29
CA GLU A 152 -5.74 -19.67 -8.09
C GLU A 152 -4.86 -19.85 -9.33
N ARG A 153 -5.45 -19.81 -10.54
CA ARG A 153 -4.67 -19.88 -11.79
C ARG A 153 -3.74 -18.68 -11.96
N ILE A 154 -4.22 -17.46 -11.69
CA ILE A 154 -3.37 -16.25 -11.75
C ILE A 154 -2.21 -16.37 -10.75
N LEU A 155 -2.50 -16.80 -9.52
CA LEU A 155 -1.50 -16.96 -8.47
C LEU A 155 -0.48 -18.06 -8.77
N SER A 156 -0.92 -19.19 -9.32
CA SER A 156 -0.03 -20.29 -9.72
C SER A 156 0.93 -19.87 -10.82
N ILE A 157 0.45 -19.09 -11.80
CA ILE A 157 1.31 -18.51 -12.84
C ILE A 157 2.31 -17.56 -12.20
N LEU A 158 1.85 -16.63 -11.35
CA LEU A 158 2.73 -15.69 -10.66
C LEU A 158 3.82 -16.39 -9.82
N ASP A 159 3.45 -17.41 -9.03
CA ASP A 159 4.38 -18.23 -8.22
C ASP A 159 5.44 -18.92 -9.09
N SER A 160 5.04 -19.47 -10.26
CA SER A 160 5.98 -20.10 -11.18
C SER A 160 7.04 -19.12 -11.72
N TYR A 161 6.65 -17.87 -12.02
CA TYR A 161 7.56 -16.85 -12.54
C TYR A 161 8.40 -16.19 -11.44
N ASN A 162 7.92 -16.19 -10.20
CA ASN A 162 8.71 -15.79 -9.03
C ASN A 162 9.86 -16.77 -8.78
N LYS A 163 9.62 -18.09 -8.88
CA LYS A 163 10.63 -19.13 -8.61
C LYS A 163 11.69 -19.27 -9.70
N ASN A 164 11.31 -19.10 -10.96
CA ASN A 164 12.19 -19.43 -12.09
C ASN A 164 13.23 -18.35 -12.43
N ASP A 165 13.40 -17.33 -11.57
CA ASP A 165 14.19 -16.09 -11.75
C ASP A 165 14.30 -15.56 -13.19
N SER A 166 13.27 -15.81 -13.99
CA SER A 166 13.31 -15.40 -15.38
C SER A 166 13.02 -13.91 -15.45
N GLU A 167 13.71 -13.19 -16.32
CA GLU A 167 13.53 -11.75 -16.60
C GLU A 167 12.16 -11.41 -17.26
N HIS A 168 11.15 -12.27 -17.08
CA HIS A 168 9.81 -12.09 -17.61
C HIS A 168 8.97 -11.13 -16.73
N ASN A 169 9.52 -9.95 -16.45
CA ASN A 169 8.89 -8.89 -15.65
C ASN A 169 7.52 -8.47 -16.22
N ARG A 170 7.30 -8.67 -17.52
CA ARG A 170 6.05 -8.33 -18.19
C ARG A 170 4.87 -9.18 -17.72
N ILE A 171 5.04 -10.50 -17.60
CA ILE A 171 3.93 -11.38 -17.21
C ILE A 171 3.58 -11.22 -15.74
N GLN A 172 4.58 -11.09 -14.85
CA GLN A 172 4.37 -10.85 -13.42
C GLN A 172 3.56 -9.56 -13.19
N LYS A 173 3.95 -8.45 -13.86
CA LYS A 173 3.19 -7.19 -13.82
C LYS A 173 1.76 -7.34 -14.29
N GLU A 174 1.53 -8.07 -15.37
CA GLU A 174 0.17 -8.25 -15.90
C GLU A 174 -0.68 -9.15 -14.98
N CYS A 175 -0.09 -10.16 -14.32
CA CYS A 175 -0.77 -10.95 -13.29
C CYS A 175 -1.16 -10.08 -12.08
N LEU A 176 -0.22 -9.30 -11.53
CA LEU A 176 -0.48 -8.37 -10.43
C LEU A 176 -1.57 -7.35 -10.80
N ARG A 177 -1.57 -6.84 -12.04
CA ARG A 177 -2.64 -5.96 -12.53
C ARG A 177 -3.98 -6.67 -12.63
N CYS A 178 -4.02 -7.95 -13.01
CA CYS A 178 -5.26 -8.73 -12.97
C CYS A 178 -5.78 -8.84 -11.54
N LEU A 179 -4.91 -9.13 -10.57
CA LEU A 179 -5.28 -9.16 -9.15
C LEU A 179 -5.84 -7.81 -8.67
N GLN A 180 -5.21 -6.69 -9.03
CA GLN A 180 -5.75 -5.35 -8.72
C GLN A 180 -7.16 -5.13 -9.29
N LYS A 181 -7.46 -5.64 -10.49
CA LYS A 181 -8.81 -5.53 -11.09
C LYS A 181 -9.80 -6.48 -10.43
N PHE A 182 -9.36 -7.69 -10.11
CA PHE A 182 -10.17 -8.68 -9.40
C PHE A 182 -10.54 -8.21 -7.99
N MET A 183 -9.63 -7.57 -7.27
CA MET A 183 -9.87 -7.00 -5.93
C MET A 183 -10.65 -5.69 -5.94
N ASN A 184 -10.94 -5.11 -7.10
CA ASN A 184 -11.70 -3.84 -7.20
C ASN A 184 -13.20 -4.05 -6.99
N ASN A 185 -13.57 -4.88 -6.01
CA ASN A 185 -14.89 -5.16 -5.46
C ASN A 185 -14.72 -5.95 -4.16
N THR A 186 -15.72 -5.90 -3.27
CA THR A 186 -15.64 -6.49 -1.93
C THR A 186 -15.44 -8.00 -1.93
N VAL A 187 -16.03 -8.73 -2.90
CA VAL A 187 -15.94 -10.20 -2.95
C VAL A 187 -14.55 -10.64 -3.37
N GLY A 188 -14.03 -10.11 -4.49
CA GLY A 188 -12.70 -10.43 -4.98
C GLY A 188 -11.61 -10.01 -4.00
N PHE A 189 -11.80 -8.89 -3.30
CA PHE A 189 -10.91 -8.46 -2.22
C PHE A 189 -10.87 -9.50 -1.08
N LYS A 190 -12.04 -9.91 -0.56
CA LYS A 190 -12.12 -10.94 0.49
C LYS A 190 -11.54 -12.29 0.04
N GLN A 191 -11.75 -12.66 -1.22
CA GLN A 191 -11.19 -13.89 -1.78
C GLN A 191 -9.67 -13.85 -1.80
N VAL A 192 -9.03 -12.75 -2.22
CA VAL A 192 -7.56 -12.62 -2.15
C VAL A 192 -7.05 -12.65 -0.72
N LEU A 193 -7.73 -11.99 0.22
CA LEU A 193 -7.33 -11.95 1.63
C LEU A 193 -7.44 -13.31 2.34
N ASN A 194 -8.36 -14.16 1.89
CA ASN A 194 -8.62 -15.48 2.48
C ASN A 194 -8.00 -16.63 1.69
N GLN A 195 -7.41 -16.36 0.52
CA GLN A 195 -6.74 -17.38 -0.27
C GLN A 195 -5.36 -17.68 0.32
N ASP A 196 -5.14 -18.95 0.64
CA ASP A 196 -3.87 -19.43 1.17
C ASP A 196 -2.71 -19.08 0.24
N ARG A 197 -1.61 -18.61 0.84
CA ARG A 197 -0.37 -18.18 0.15
C ARG A 197 -0.52 -17.01 -0.81
N ALA A 198 -1.71 -16.46 -1.07
CA ALA A 198 -1.88 -15.37 -2.04
C ALA A 198 -1.02 -14.15 -1.68
N LEU A 199 -1.07 -13.72 -0.41
CA LEU A 199 -0.26 -12.61 0.08
C LEU A 199 1.23 -12.93 0.07
N SER A 200 1.64 -14.15 0.42
CA SER A 200 3.04 -14.57 0.36
C SER A 200 3.59 -14.53 -1.06
N ILE A 201 2.82 -15.00 -2.06
CA ILE A 201 3.20 -14.94 -3.48
C ILE A 201 3.32 -13.48 -3.94
N ILE A 202 2.44 -12.59 -3.50
CA ILE A 202 2.52 -11.16 -3.81
C ILE A 202 3.70 -10.50 -3.09
N ALA A 203 3.99 -10.88 -1.84
CA ALA A 203 5.14 -10.39 -1.08
C ALA A 203 6.48 -10.85 -1.70
N GLU A 204 6.55 -12.05 -2.27
CA GLU A 204 7.71 -12.52 -3.06
C GLU A 204 7.98 -11.64 -4.29
N CYS A 205 6.99 -10.89 -4.78
CA CYS A 205 7.18 -9.91 -5.87
C CYS A 205 7.82 -8.59 -5.39
N LEU A 206 8.09 -8.40 -4.10
CA LEU A 206 8.81 -7.25 -3.55
C LEU A 206 10.31 -7.34 -3.88
N ASN A 207 10.65 -7.16 -5.16
CA ASN A 207 12.03 -7.23 -5.64
C ASN A 207 12.49 -5.85 -6.19
N PRO A 208 13.41 -5.15 -5.50
CA PRO A 208 13.94 -3.85 -5.92
C PRO A 208 14.65 -3.86 -7.28
N ALA A 209 15.19 -4.99 -7.72
CA ALA A 209 15.75 -5.13 -9.07
C ALA A 209 14.67 -5.05 -10.15
N LYS A 210 13.46 -5.54 -9.84
CA LYS A 210 12.30 -5.57 -10.73
C LYS A 210 11.32 -4.43 -10.37
N LYS A 211 11.79 -3.17 -10.40
CA LYS A 211 11.05 -1.96 -9.95
C LYS A 211 9.57 -1.93 -10.36
N GLY A 212 9.28 -2.25 -11.62
CA GLY A 212 7.91 -2.22 -12.14
C GLY A 212 7.02 -3.34 -11.60
N VAL A 213 7.57 -4.51 -11.26
CA VAL A 213 6.83 -5.61 -10.62
C VAL A 213 6.57 -5.24 -9.16
N MET A 214 7.60 -4.79 -8.45
CA MET A 214 7.51 -4.35 -7.06
C MET A 214 6.48 -3.23 -6.89
N LEU A 215 6.44 -2.24 -7.78
CA LEU A 215 5.44 -1.17 -7.76
C LEU A 215 4.01 -1.70 -7.82
N GLU A 216 3.74 -2.73 -8.62
CA GLU A 216 2.39 -3.30 -8.70
C GLU A 216 2.05 -4.16 -7.48
N ALA A 217 3.05 -4.76 -6.83
CA ALA A 217 2.89 -5.51 -5.59
C ALA A 217 2.59 -4.60 -4.40
N VAL A 218 3.35 -3.50 -4.20
CA VAL A 218 3.09 -2.56 -3.10
C VAL A 218 1.70 -1.91 -3.21
N LYS A 219 1.21 -1.65 -4.43
CA LYS A 219 -0.15 -1.15 -4.69
C LYS A 219 -1.26 -2.12 -4.29
N ILE A 220 -0.95 -3.41 -4.19
CA ILE A 220 -1.87 -4.44 -3.71
C ILE A 220 -1.80 -4.54 -2.19
N LEU A 221 -0.59 -4.65 -1.64
CA LEU A 221 -0.36 -4.87 -0.21
C LEU A 221 -0.80 -3.67 0.65
N ALA A 222 -0.55 -2.44 0.20
CA ALA A 222 -0.83 -1.27 1.03
C ALA A 222 -2.33 -1.10 1.37
N PRO A 223 -3.28 -1.17 0.40
CA PRO A 223 -4.71 -1.16 0.74
C PRO A 223 -5.17 -2.36 1.57
N LEU A 224 -4.52 -3.52 1.44
CA LEU A 224 -4.84 -4.71 2.23
C LEU A 224 -4.47 -4.53 3.70
N CYS A 225 -3.44 -3.75 4.04
CA CYS A 225 -3.13 -3.42 5.43
C CYS A 225 -4.23 -2.59 6.11
N LEU A 226 -5.06 -1.86 5.36
CA LEU A 226 -6.03 -0.90 5.90
C LEU A 226 -7.33 -1.54 6.39
N VAL A 227 -7.55 -2.82 6.13
CA VAL A 227 -8.78 -3.55 6.49
C VAL A 227 -8.59 -4.42 7.73
N PRO A 228 -9.68 -4.78 8.44
CA PRO A 228 -9.62 -5.74 9.54
C PRO A 228 -8.95 -7.05 9.11
N GLU A 229 -8.09 -7.60 9.96
CA GLU A 229 -7.29 -8.83 9.72
C GLU A 229 -6.29 -8.76 8.55
N GLY A 230 -6.32 -7.69 7.74
CA GLY A 230 -5.42 -7.55 6.60
C GLY A 230 -4.02 -7.14 6.99
N HIS A 231 -3.89 -6.25 7.99
CA HIS A 231 -2.60 -5.82 8.51
C HIS A 231 -1.73 -7.00 8.98
N SER A 232 -2.26 -7.84 9.85
CA SER A 232 -1.52 -9.00 10.40
C SER A 232 -1.13 -9.99 9.29
N LYS A 233 -2.05 -10.32 8.38
CA LYS A 233 -1.80 -11.24 7.26
C LYS A 233 -0.76 -10.71 6.27
N VAL A 234 -0.77 -9.41 5.96
CA VAL A 234 0.24 -8.81 5.09
C VAL A 234 1.62 -8.83 5.76
N LEU A 235 1.68 -8.48 7.05
CA LEU A 235 2.93 -8.47 7.80
C LEU A 235 3.51 -9.88 7.97
N GLU A 236 2.66 -10.88 8.22
CA GLU A 236 3.03 -12.30 8.23
C GLU A 236 3.60 -12.71 6.87
N ALA A 237 2.93 -12.38 5.77
CA ALA A 237 3.41 -12.70 4.43
C ALA A 237 4.77 -12.08 4.10
N ILE A 238 5.00 -10.81 4.50
CA ILE A 238 6.30 -10.14 4.35
C ILE A 238 7.37 -10.86 5.18
N THR A 239 7.03 -11.26 6.41
CA THR A 239 7.94 -11.99 7.32
C THR A 239 8.34 -13.34 6.73
N ILE A 240 7.37 -14.15 6.28
CA ILE A 240 7.60 -15.45 5.62
C ILE A 240 8.52 -15.30 4.41
N THR A 241 8.28 -14.31 3.55
CA THR A 241 9.11 -14.07 2.35
C THR A 241 10.54 -13.70 2.72
N ALA A 242 10.72 -12.92 3.79
CA ALA A 242 12.02 -12.50 4.26
C ALA A 242 12.82 -13.65 4.90
N GLU A 243 12.16 -14.50 5.67
CA GLU A 243 12.75 -15.71 6.24
C GLU A 243 13.22 -16.68 5.15
N LYS A 244 12.41 -16.89 4.10
CA LYS A 244 12.82 -17.68 2.92
C LYS A 244 14.07 -17.12 2.25
N SER A 245 14.23 -15.80 2.28
CA SER A 245 15.37 -15.09 1.67
C SER A 245 16.54 -14.89 2.65
N GLN A 246 16.40 -15.32 3.91
CA GLN A 246 17.37 -15.07 5.00
C GLN A 246 17.75 -13.60 5.14
N ARG A 247 16.75 -12.70 5.10
CA ARG A 247 16.92 -11.24 5.17
C ARG A 247 15.98 -10.64 6.21
N GLN A 248 16.27 -9.40 6.63
CA GLN A 248 15.32 -8.61 7.42
C GLN A 248 14.04 -8.35 6.62
N ARG A 249 12.89 -8.39 7.28
CA ARG A 249 11.57 -8.35 6.62
C ARG A 249 11.24 -7.07 5.90
N PHE A 250 11.81 -5.95 6.34
CA PHE A 250 11.60 -4.65 5.70
C PHE A 250 12.68 -4.24 4.70
N LEU A 251 13.76 -5.03 4.57
CA LEU A 251 14.92 -4.66 3.76
C LEU A 251 14.55 -4.39 2.30
N LEU A 252 13.77 -5.28 1.69
CA LEU A 252 13.39 -5.13 0.29
C LEU A 252 12.50 -3.90 0.05
N ILE A 253 11.68 -3.51 1.02
CA ILE A 253 10.82 -2.32 0.92
C ILE A 253 11.69 -1.04 0.99
N VAL A 254 12.63 -1.00 1.93
CA VAL A 254 13.59 0.10 2.11
C VAL A 254 14.52 0.24 0.90
N GLU A 255 15.08 -0.86 0.39
CA GLU A 255 15.85 -0.85 -0.87
C GLU A 255 15.03 -0.35 -2.06
N GLY A 256 13.72 -0.64 -2.09
CA GLY A 256 12.80 -0.12 -3.10
C GLY A 256 12.66 1.41 -3.08
N ILE A 257 12.76 2.03 -1.92
CA ILE A 257 12.75 3.49 -1.76
C ILE A 257 14.00 4.10 -2.39
N SER A 258 15.18 3.57 -2.07
CA SER A 258 16.46 4.00 -2.64
C SER A 258 16.50 3.83 -4.15
N LYS A 259 16.12 2.66 -4.66
CA LYS A 259 16.10 2.41 -6.11
C LYS A 259 14.99 3.17 -6.83
N GLY A 260 13.93 3.57 -6.14
CA GLY A 260 12.83 4.37 -6.68
C GLY A 260 13.16 5.86 -6.81
N TYR A 261 14.27 6.32 -6.23
CA TYR A 261 14.72 7.70 -6.35
C TYR A 261 15.19 7.97 -7.78
N GLU A 262 14.57 8.93 -8.45
CA GLU A 262 14.86 9.27 -9.84
C GLU A 262 15.23 10.75 -9.92
N GLY A 263 16.53 11.05 -10.04
CA GLY A 263 17.02 12.42 -10.16
C GLY A 263 16.69 13.28 -8.94
N SER A 264 15.77 14.23 -9.12
CA SER A 264 15.44 15.29 -8.15
C SER A 264 14.17 15.05 -7.33
N GLY A 265 13.65 13.81 -7.24
CA GLY A 265 12.45 13.56 -6.44
C GLY A 265 12.03 12.10 -6.29
N TYR A 266 10.94 11.93 -5.54
CA TYR A 266 10.35 10.63 -5.23
C TYR A 266 9.63 10.04 -6.46
N GLY A 267 10.20 8.99 -7.04
CA GLY A 267 9.58 8.23 -8.12
C GLY A 267 8.35 7.44 -7.65
N SER A 268 7.56 6.92 -8.60
CA SER A 268 6.33 6.16 -8.28
C SER A 268 6.57 4.95 -7.38
N LEU A 269 7.74 4.30 -7.49
CA LEU A 269 8.12 3.19 -6.62
C LEU A 269 8.33 3.66 -5.18
N THR A 270 9.07 4.75 -4.99
CA THR A 270 9.31 5.33 -3.66
C THR A 270 7.99 5.68 -2.99
N LEU A 271 7.10 6.39 -3.68
CA LEU A 271 5.77 6.72 -3.15
C LEU A 271 4.96 5.47 -2.78
N GLY A 272 5.01 4.42 -3.61
CA GLY A 272 4.33 3.16 -3.32
C GLY A 272 4.89 2.41 -2.11
N CYS A 273 6.21 2.40 -1.94
CA CYS A 273 6.86 1.83 -0.74
C CYS A 273 6.49 2.62 0.51
N LEU A 274 6.55 3.96 0.46
CA LEU A 274 6.14 4.82 1.58
C LEU A 274 4.68 4.61 1.97
N GLN A 275 3.79 4.48 0.99
CA GLN A 275 2.38 4.16 1.25
C GLN A 275 2.22 2.81 1.96
N LEU A 276 3.01 1.80 1.60
CA LEU A 276 3.00 0.51 2.29
C LEU A 276 3.54 0.62 3.71
N ILE A 277 4.64 1.33 3.93
CA ILE A 277 5.21 1.57 5.26
C ILE A 277 4.17 2.27 6.16
N ASN A 278 3.57 3.35 5.68
CA ASN A 278 2.54 4.08 6.42
C ASN A 278 1.34 3.17 6.73
N ALA A 279 0.89 2.36 5.77
CA ALA A 279 -0.21 1.43 6.00
C ALA A 279 0.14 0.35 7.05
N ILE A 280 1.40 -0.07 7.15
CA ILE A 280 1.88 -1.01 8.18
C ILE A 280 1.97 -0.33 9.55
N ILE A 281 2.49 0.90 9.64
CA ILE A 281 2.69 1.59 10.92
C ILE A 281 1.36 2.12 11.46
N SER A 282 0.62 2.90 10.66
CA SER A 282 -0.61 3.58 11.12
C SER A 282 -1.77 2.64 11.44
N LYS A 283 -1.68 1.35 11.07
CA LYS A 283 -2.69 0.33 11.38
C LYS A 283 -2.32 -0.60 12.53
N ALA A 284 -1.14 -0.47 13.12
CA ALA A 284 -0.83 -1.19 14.34
C ALA A 284 -1.67 -0.64 15.51
N HIS A 285 -2.33 -1.57 16.22
CA HIS A 285 -3.41 -1.25 17.17
C HIS A 285 -2.92 -0.60 18.46
N ASP A 286 -1.75 -0.99 18.95
CA ASP A 286 -1.15 -0.46 20.18
C ASP A 286 0.11 0.36 19.89
N LEU A 287 0.34 1.38 20.72
CA LEU A 287 1.47 2.31 20.60
C LEU A 287 2.82 1.57 20.62
N GLU A 288 2.97 0.56 21.48
CA GLU A 288 4.21 -0.19 21.65
C GLU A 288 4.58 -0.95 20.37
N TYR A 289 3.59 -1.54 19.71
CA TYR A 289 3.74 -2.27 18.46
C TYR A 289 3.96 -1.32 17.28
N ARG A 290 3.30 -0.15 17.26
CA ARG A 290 3.61 0.92 16.29
C ARG A 290 5.07 1.36 16.42
N MET A 291 5.53 1.63 17.65
CA MET A 291 6.92 2.00 17.93
C MET A 291 7.89 0.88 17.54
N HIS A 292 7.58 -0.37 17.86
CA HIS A 292 8.38 -1.53 17.48
C HIS A 292 8.58 -1.60 15.97
N LEU A 293 7.49 -1.52 15.18
CA LEU A 293 7.55 -1.55 13.72
C LEU A 293 8.31 -0.36 13.16
N ARG A 294 8.07 0.85 13.69
CA ARG A 294 8.79 2.07 13.28
C ARG A 294 10.29 1.90 13.51
N ASN A 295 10.70 1.52 14.71
CA ASN A 295 12.10 1.33 15.08
C ASN A 295 12.78 0.23 14.24
N GLU A 296 12.03 -0.79 13.82
CA GLU A 296 12.54 -1.80 12.91
C GLU A 296 12.83 -1.25 11.52
N PHE A 297 11.92 -0.49 10.91
CA PHE A 297 12.16 0.18 9.62
C PHE A 297 13.39 1.09 9.67
N LEU A 298 13.54 1.81 10.78
CA LEU A 298 14.66 2.70 11.04
C LEU A 298 15.99 1.93 11.10
N ARG A 299 16.07 0.84 11.86
CA ARG A 299 17.25 -0.05 11.89
C ARG A 299 17.58 -0.68 10.53
N THR A 300 16.61 -0.83 9.66
CA THR A 300 16.81 -1.33 8.29
C THR A 300 17.37 -0.25 7.34
N GLY A 301 17.56 0.99 7.80
CA GLY A 301 18.21 2.08 7.05
C GLY A 301 17.24 3.08 6.41
N LEU A 302 15.97 3.12 6.88
CA LEU A 302 14.98 4.09 6.38
C LEU A 302 15.35 5.54 6.72
N ASP A 303 16.01 5.74 7.84
CA ASP A 303 16.51 6.99 8.40
C ASP A 303 17.44 7.75 7.46
N LYS A 304 18.41 7.04 6.89
CA LYS A 304 19.40 7.56 5.95
C LYS A 304 18.75 7.97 4.62
N MET A 305 17.55 7.46 4.33
CA MET A 305 16.88 7.65 3.04
C MET A 305 15.88 8.80 3.04
N LEU A 306 15.35 9.22 4.19
CA LEU A 306 14.15 10.04 4.23
C LEU A 306 14.21 11.11 5.33
N GLN A 307 14.51 12.34 4.93
CA GLN A 307 14.17 13.55 5.69
C GLN A 307 12.67 13.86 5.58
N LEU A 308 11.78 12.88 5.79
CA LEU A 308 10.33 13.08 5.60
C LEU A 308 9.70 13.75 6.83
N GLU A 309 9.24 14.99 6.66
CA GLU A 309 8.46 15.75 7.66
C GLU A 309 7.19 15.02 8.11
N TYR A 310 6.54 14.24 7.24
CA TYR A 310 5.34 13.47 7.60
C TYR A 310 5.63 12.34 8.61
N PHE A 311 6.79 11.68 8.49
CA PHE A 311 7.20 10.64 9.45
C PHE A 311 7.61 11.25 10.80
N LYS A 312 8.05 12.51 10.80
CA LYS A 312 8.32 13.29 12.01
C LYS A 312 7.02 13.70 12.71
N SER A 313 6.00 14.17 11.98
CA SER A 313 4.70 14.53 12.56
C SER A 313 4.00 13.37 13.28
N ASP A 314 3.91 12.19 12.64
CA ASP A 314 3.30 10.99 13.27
C ASP A 314 4.18 10.45 14.43
N LYS A 315 5.51 10.68 14.38
CA LYS A 315 6.42 10.36 15.48
C LYS A 315 6.18 11.30 16.66
N ASP A 316 5.97 12.59 16.43
CA ASP A 316 5.70 13.57 17.48
C ASP A 316 4.36 13.27 18.16
N GLU A 317 3.34 12.82 17.42
CA GLU A 317 2.06 12.37 18.01
C GLU A 317 2.23 11.12 18.88
N ASP A 318 2.95 10.09 18.39
CA ASP A 318 3.28 8.91 19.20
C ASP A 318 4.13 9.27 20.42
N TYR A 319 5.00 10.28 20.31
CA TYR A 319 5.77 10.84 21.42
C TYR A 319 4.86 11.52 22.45
N TYR A 320 3.92 12.37 22.01
CA TYR A 320 2.95 12.98 22.93
C TYR A 320 2.05 11.93 23.59
N GLU A 321 1.66 10.85 22.89
CA GLU A 321 0.91 9.73 23.49
C GLU A 321 1.76 8.96 24.53
N LEU A 322 3.04 8.73 24.23
CA LEU A 322 3.99 8.08 25.14
C LEU A 322 4.24 8.94 26.38
N VAL A 323 4.56 10.22 26.19
CA VAL A 323 4.75 11.19 27.26
C VAL A 323 3.47 11.31 28.08
N HIS A 324 2.28 11.36 27.48
CA HIS A 324 1.04 11.37 28.24
C HIS A 324 0.83 10.08 29.05
N LYS A 325 1.18 8.91 28.52
CA LYS A 325 1.17 7.65 29.30
C LYS A 325 2.18 7.69 30.45
N PHE A 326 3.40 8.17 30.20
CA PHE A 326 4.43 8.30 31.22
C PHE A 326 4.10 9.37 32.25
N ASP A 327 3.59 10.52 31.86
CA ASP A 327 3.10 11.58 32.73
C ASP A 327 1.98 11.06 33.61
N ASN A 328 1.04 10.25 33.10
CA ASN A 328 0.05 9.60 33.95
C ASN A 328 0.69 8.62 34.94
N VAL A 329 1.72 7.87 34.53
CA VAL A 329 2.50 7.00 35.43
C VAL A 329 3.29 7.80 36.48
N PHE A 330 3.87 8.94 36.12
CA PHE A 330 4.60 9.84 37.04
C PHE A 330 3.66 10.66 37.94
N ILE A 331 2.43 10.95 37.48
CA ILE A 331 1.38 11.56 38.31
C ILE A 331 0.94 10.57 39.40
N ASP A 332 0.89 9.28 39.08
CA ASP A 332 0.52 8.20 40.02
C ASP A 332 1.69 7.75 40.91
N ILE A 333 2.95 7.87 40.45
CA ILE A 333 4.16 7.50 41.19
C ILE A 333 4.87 8.76 41.70
N GLN A 334 4.51 9.20 42.90
CA GLN A 334 5.10 10.40 43.54
C GLN A 334 6.19 10.05 44.57
N GLU A 335 6.29 8.78 44.97
CA GLU A 335 7.26 8.30 45.97
C GLU A 335 8.36 7.43 45.33
N LEU A 336 9.58 7.54 45.87
CA LEU A 336 10.76 6.79 45.40
C LEU A 336 10.58 5.27 45.52
N ASP A 337 9.92 4.81 46.58
CA ASP A 337 9.73 3.38 46.86
C ASP A 337 8.78 2.73 45.84
N ASP A 338 7.70 3.42 45.45
CA ASP A 338 6.78 2.96 44.42
C ASP A 338 7.48 2.81 43.06
N CYS A 339 8.30 3.80 42.68
CA CYS A 339 9.09 3.76 41.44
C CYS A 339 10.07 2.57 41.44
N TYR A 340 10.75 2.36 42.57
CA TYR A 340 11.66 1.24 42.74
C TYR A 340 10.94 -0.11 42.61
N ASP A 341 9.77 -0.27 43.24
CA ASP A 341 9.02 -1.53 43.19
C ASP A 341 8.48 -1.83 41.79
N VAL A 342 8.01 -0.81 41.04
CA VAL A 342 7.62 -0.98 39.64
C VAL A 342 8.80 -1.43 38.78
N ILE A 343 9.94 -0.73 38.83
CA ILE A 343 11.11 -1.07 38.02
C ILE A 343 11.67 -2.45 38.40
N LYS A 344 11.75 -2.75 39.69
CA LYS A 344 12.16 -4.06 40.20
C LYS A 344 11.28 -5.18 39.65
N ASN A 345 9.96 -5.01 39.65
CA ASN A 345 9.04 -6.01 39.10
C ASN A 345 9.17 -6.16 37.59
N LEU A 346 9.49 -5.08 36.86
CA LEU A 346 9.74 -5.12 35.41
C LEU A 346 11.03 -5.88 35.05
N VAL A 347 12.11 -5.71 35.82
CA VAL A 347 13.41 -6.32 35.48
C VAL A 347 13.63 -7.69 36.10
N LYS A 348 12.88 -8.07 37.14
CA LYS A 348 13.06 -9.33 37.86
C LYS A 348 12.88 -10.55 36.95
N ASN A 349 13.79 -11.51 37.05
CA ASN A 349 13.87 -12.71 36.21
C ASN A 349 14.10 -12.42 34.71
N THR A 350 14.61 -11.24 34.35
CA THR A 350 14.97 -10.90 32.97
C THR A 350 16.49 -10.75 32.83
N PRO A 351 17.06 -10.83 31.60
CA PRO A 351 18.48 -10.53 31.37
C PRO A 351 18.90 -9.11 31.81
N SER A 352 17.94 -8.20 31.94
CA SER A 352 18.15 -6.82 32.38
C SER A 352 18.33 -6.67 33.89
N GLU A 353 18.02 -7.69 34.69
CA GLU A 353 18.11 -7.65 36.16
C GLU A 353 19.52 -7.30 36.65
N ASN A 354 20.54 -7.98 36.10
CA ASN A 354 21.95 -7.74 36.44
C ASN A 354 22.43 -6.35 35.97
N HIS A 355 21.90 -5.86 34.86
CA HIS A 355 22.23 -4.53 34.34
C HIS A 355 21.64 -3.43 35.22
N PHE A 356 20.37 -3.58 35.63
CA PHE A 356 19.72 -2.64 36.54
C PHE A 356 20.40 -2.61 37.92
N LEU A 357 20.75 -3.78 38.46
CA LEU A 357 21.54 -3.87 39.69
C LEU A 357 22.88 -3.13 39.57
N SER A 358 23.59 -3.33 38.45
CA SER A 358 24.84 -2.63 38.16
C SER A 358 24.64 -1.11 38.13
N ILE A 359 23.60 -0.60 37.48
CA ILE A 359 23.30 0.84 37.44
C ILE A 359 23.11 1.40 38.86
N MET A 360 22.30 0.74 39.69
CA MET A 360 22.08 1.15 41.09
C MET A 360 23.38 1.15 41.89
N GLN A 361 24.25 0.15 41.69
CA GLN A 361 25.56 0.08 42.33
C GLN A 361 26.48 1.23 41.90
N HIS A 362 26.49 1.60 40.62
CA HIS A 362 27.28 2.73 40.13
C HIS A 362 26.78 4.06 40.68
N LEU A 363 25.46 4.23 40.84
CA LEU A 363 24.89 5.43 41.46
C LEU A 363 25.30 5.58 42.94
N MET A 364 25.53 4.48 43.67
CA MET A 364 26.05 4.53 45.06
C MET A 364 27.49 5.05 45.15
N PHE A 365 28.29 4.98 44.08
CA PHE A 365 29.68 5.46 44.08
C PHE A 365 29.81 6.97 43.83
N ILE A 366 28.69 7.68 43.63
CA ILE A 366 28.69 9.14 43.55
C ILE A 366 29.13 9.72 44.90
N ARG A 367 30.15 10.58 44.86
CA ARG A 367 30.80 11.17 46.05
C ARG A 367 29.79 11.80 47.01
N ASP A 368 30.08 11.69 48.31
CA ASP A 368 29.21 12.10 49.43
C ASP A 368 29.14 13.62 49.67
N ASP A 369 29.64 14.42 48.72
CA ASP A 369 29.53 15.87 48.76
C ASP A 369 28.16 16.29 48.22
N MET A 370 27.40 17.07 49.00
CA MET A 370 26.01 17.40 48.69
C MET A 370 25.82 18.14 47.37
N ASP A 371 26.70 19.08 47.03
CA ASP A 371 26.59 19.89 45.81
C ASP A 371 27.05 19.12 44.58
N ILE A 372 28.08 18.29 44.73
CA ILE A 372 28.57 17.42 43.66
C ILE A 372 27.58 16.29 43.41
N ARG A 373 27.03 15.67 44.46
CA ARG A 373 26.04 14.60 44.35
C ARG A 373 24.83 15.06 43.57
N HIS A 374 24.25 16.20 43.93
CA HIS A 374 23.10 16.75 43.21
C HIS A 374 23.39 16.94 41.71
N LYS A 375 24.56 17.50 41.37
CA LYS A 375 24.95 17.71 39.97
C LYS A 375 25.17 16.41 39.19
N GLU A 376 25.79 15.41 39.80
CA GLU A 376 26.06 14.12 39.15
C GLU A 376 24.77 13.28 38.99
N TYR A 377 23.85 13.34 39.95
CA TYR A 377 22.51 12.74 39.78
C TYR A 377 21.71 13.47 38.69
N LEU A 378 21.76 14.80 38.60
CA LEU A 378 21.10 15.55 37.53
C LEU A 378 21.66 15.21 36.13
N LYS A 379 22.98 15.02 36.02
CA LYS A 379 23.60 14.54 34.78
C LYS A 379 23.16 13.11 34.45
N SER A 380 23.08 12.24 35.46
CA SER A 380 22.64 10.86 35.30
C SER A 380 21.17 10.80 34.88
N GLU A 381 20.32 11.62 35.48
CA GLU A 381 18.91 11.80 35.09
C GLU A 381 18.81 12.25 33.64
N ARG A 382 19.50 13.33 33.25
CA ARG A 382 19.52 13.78 31.86
C ARG A 382 20.01 12.69 30.92
N ARG A 383 21.05 11.94 31.31
CA ARG A 383 21.58 10.86 30.46
C ARG A 383 20.62 9.68 30.35
N ILE A 384 19.91 9.33 31.42
CA ILE A 384 18.88 8.29 31.40
C ILE A 384 17.69 8.76 30.58
N TYR A 385 17.27 10.01 30.73
CA TYR A 385 16.25 10.64 29.90
C TYR A 385 16.67 10.60 28.44
N GLU A 386 17.88 11.05 28.12
CA GLU A 386 18.49 10.94 26.80
C GLU A 386 18.66 9.50 26.34
N LEU A 387 18.72 8.48 27.20
CA LEU A 387 18.83 7.04 26.84
C LEU A 387 17.46 6.39 26.64
N SER A 388 16.44 6.79 27.37
CA SER A 388 15.05 6.52 27.01
C SER A 388 14.70 7.21 25.70
N ASP A 389 15.22 8.42 25.51
CA ASP A 389 15.10 9.19 24.29
C ASP A 389 16.02 8.63 23.20
N SER A 390 17.22 8.08 23.48
CA SER A 390 18.18 7.53 22.50
C SER A 390 18.07 6.03 22.24
N ASN A 391 17.36 5.25 23.04
CA ASN A 391 16.78 4.00 22.53
C ASN A 391 15.60 4.29 21.56
N ILE A 392 15.17 5.55 21.49
CA ILE A 392 14.22 6.12 20.51
C ILE A 392 14.95 7.03 19.46
N ILE A 393 16.17 7.54 19.75
CA ILE A 393 17.06 8.46 19.00
C ILE A 393 18.40 7.79 18.59
N ASN A 394 18.57 6.47 18.68
CA ASN A 394 19.69 5.70 18.06
C ASN A 394 19.56 5.64 16.51
N LEU A 395 19.04 6.75 15.99
CA LEU A 395 18.81 7.21 14.65
C LEU A 395 19.71 8.40 14.30
N GLU A 396 20.48 8.96 15.24
CA GLU A 396 21.24 10.19 14.96
C GLU A 396 22.78 10.10 15.11
N ASP A 397 23.38 9.17 15.87
CA ASP A 397 24.83 9.30 16.18
C ASP A 397 25.80 8.26 15.59
N ASP A 398 25.41 7.46 14.60
CA ASP A 398 26.37 6.61 13.86
C ASP A 398 27.16 7.37 12.77
N LEU A 399 27.17 8.71 12.80
CA LEU A 399 28.00 9.56 11.93
C LEU A 399 28.54 10.79 12.67
N SER A 400 29.27 10.59 13.77
CA SER A 400 30.38 11.49 14.09
C SER A 400 31.48 10.82 14.91
N ASP A 401 32.01 9.70 14.43
CA ASP A 401 33.35 9.29 14.83
C ASP A 401 34.09 8.63 13.66
N ASP A 402 34.80 9.48 12.90
CA ASP A 402 36.11 9.06 12.40
C ASP A 402 37.12 10.21 12.60
N SER A 403 37.90 10.07 13.67
CA SER A 403 39.25 10.59 13.84
C SER A 403 39.46 12.12 13.90
N SER A 404 39.40 12.64 15.13
CA SER A 404 40.57 13.21 15.83
C SER A 404 41.78 13.69 14.99
N SER A 405 42.04 15.01 15.10
CA SER A 405 43.35 15.67 15.23
C SER A 405 44.08 16.17 13.96
N LYS A 406 44.13 17.51 13.80
CA LYS A 406 45.36 18.31 14.02
C LYS A 406 45.18 19.82 13.82
N ASN A 407 45.76 20.56 14.77
CA ASN A 407 46.32 21.91 14.71
C ASN A 407 45.33 23.09 14.66
N ILE A 408 45.20 23.91 15.72
CA ILE A 408 46.16 24.89 16.27
C ILE A 408 46.37 26.09 15.31
N LEU A 409 45.95 27.27 15.82
CA LEU A 409 46.26 28.67 15.47
C LEU A 409 45.47 29.36 14.35
N GLY A 410 44.79 30.45 14.73
CA GLY A 410 45.09 31.77 14.16
C GLY A 410 43.97 32.50 13.42
N ASP A 411 43.65 33.67 13.97
CA ASP A 411 43.26 34.91 13.28
C ASP A 411 41.87 35.07 12.62
N ASP A 412 41.16 36.05 13.19
CA ASP A 412 40.62 37.26 12.55
C ASP A 412 39.77 37.16 11.27
N GLY A 413 38.60 37.81 11.34
CA GLY A 413 38.02 38.45 10.16
C GLY A 413 36.52 38.31 9.99
N ASP A 414 35.79 39.22 10.63
CA ASP A 414 34.76 40.09 10.04
C ASP A 414 33.66 39.56 9.08
N ASN A 415 32.46 40.04 9.43
CA ASN A 415 31.38 40.53 8.55
C ASN A 415 30.38 39.58 7.87
N MET A 416 29.15 39.67 8.40
CA MET A 416 27.93 40.11 7.72
C MET A 416 27.67 39.60 6.30
N SER A 417 26.61 38.82 6.15
CA SER A 417 25.38 39.28 5.51
C SER A 417 24.30 38.21 5.62
N GLY A 418 23.13 38.63 6.10
CA GLY A 418 21.93 37.80 6.06
C GLY A 418 21.18 37.93 4.73
N VAL A 419 19.94 37.46 4.82
CA VAL A 419 18.79 37.69 3.92
C VAL A 419 18.53 36.57 2.92
N GLU A 420 17.49 35.81 3.32
CA GLU A 420 16.38 35.24 2.53
C GLU A 420 16.67 34.22 1.43
N VAL A 421 15.83 33.18 1.38
CA VAL A 421 14.93 32.90 0.22
C VAL A 421 14.05 31.66 0.51
N PHE A 422 12.75 31.96 0.67
CA PHE A 422 11.54 31.26 0.20
C PHE A 422 11.03 29.92 0.74
N GLU A 423 9.82 30.06 1.30
CA GLU A 423 8.66 29.18 1.23
C GLU A 423 8.37 28.59 -0.17
N ALA A 424 7.68 27.46 -0.12
CA ALA A 424 6.77 26.84 -1.10
C ALA A 424 7.26 25.51 -1.67
N ILE A 425 6.65 24.42 -1.21
CA ILE A 425 5.88 23.45 -2.01
C ILE A 425 4.79 22.84 -1.12
#